data_AF-A0A2G9U2I5-F1
#
_entry.id   AF-A0A2G9U2I5-F1
#
_cell.length_a   1.000
_cell.length_b   1.000
_cell.length_c   1.000
_cell.angle_alpha   90.00
_cell.angle_beta   90.00
_cell.angle_gamma   90.00
#
_symmetry.space_group_name_H-M   'P 1'
#
loop_
_entity.id
_entity.type
_entity.pdbx_description
1 polymer ?
#
loop_
_entity_poly.entity_id
_entity_poly.type
_entity_poly.pdbx_seq_one_letter_code
_entity_poly.pdbx_strand_id
1 'polypeptide(L)'
;MEGRYVLELRDRDPATVEDLVLDGCESAEIEGLSDKLVKLQSLSMVHVGLQSLKNLPKLPMLSKLDLSDNSIAGGLEHVADNCPELLHLNLASNKYGATFALFYPQTPFNECIVFRIAKLEDLEPLKKMKLAELDLFNNPVTAGSDGEYR
;
A
#
# COMPACT_ATOMS: atom_id res chain seq x y z
N MET A 1 -10.11 1.39 10.97
CA MET A 1 -8.71 1.13 11.43
C MET A 1 -8.43 1.57 12.88
N GLU A 2 -9.00 2.70 13.33
CA GLU A 2 -8.74 3.32 14.64
C GLU A 2 -8.91 2.38 15.86
N GLY A 3 -9.94 1.53 15.87
CA GLY A 3 -10.19 0.62 17.00
C GLY A 3 -9.03 -0.36 17.25
N ARG A 4 -8.37 -0.85 16.20
CA ARG A 4 -7.21 -1.75 16.33
C ARG A 4 -5.96 -0.98 16.75
N TYR A 5 -5.80 0.24 16.25
CA TYR A 5 -4.71 1.13 16.66
C TYR A 5 -4.71 1.36 18.18
N VAL A 6 -5.87 1.70 18.76
CA VAL A 6 -6.01 1.87 20.21
C VAL A 6 -5.71 0.56 20.96
N LEU A 7 -6.20 -0.57 20.45
CA LEU A 7 -5.95 -1.89 21.04
C LEU A 7 -4.47 -2.29 21.02
N GLU A 8 -3.73 -1.97 19.96
CA GLU A 8 -2.29 -2.26 19.86
C GLU A 8 -1.45 -1.33 20.72
N LEU A 9 -1.85 -0.07 20.85
CA LEU A 9 -1.18 0.86 21.76
C LEU A 9 -1.25 0.36 23.21
N ARG A 10 -2.37 -0.24 23.66
CA ARG A 10 -2.54 -0.71 25.05
C ARG A 10 -2.15 0.36 26.09
N ASP A 11 -2.57 1.61 25.85
CA ASP A 11 -2.19 2.80 26.65
C ASP A 11 -0.68 3.13 26.68
N ARG A 12 0.13 2.52 25.81
CA ARG A 12 1.54 2.91 25.61
C ARG A 12 1.63 4.23 24.86
N ASP A 13 2.70 4.97 25.14
CA ASP A 13 2.98 6.21 24.44
C ASP A 13 3.34 5.89 22.97
N PRO A 14 2.64 6.46 21.97
CA PRO A 14 2.91 6.22 20.56
C PRO A 14 4.34 6.58 20.13
N ALA A 15 5.03 7.49 20.84
CA ALA A 15 6.43 7.82 20.58
C ALA A 15 7.41 6.72 21.02
N THR A 16 6.95 5.71 21.77
CA THR A 16 7.76 4.58 22.25
C THR A 16 7.49 3.27 21.50
N VAL A 17 6.50 3.25 20.61
CA VAL A 17 6.13 2.07 19.84
C VAL A 17 7.12 1.87 18.68
N GLU A 18 7.76 0.70 18.65
CA GLU A 18 8.70 0.32 17.59
C GLU A 18 8.06 -0.63 16.57
N ASP A 19 7.10 -1.45 16.98
CA ASP A 19 6.38 -2.39 16.12
C ASP A 19 4.87 -2.21 16.26
N LEU A 20 4.18 -2.13 15.12
CA LEU A 20 2.73 -1.97 15.07
C LEU A 20 2.11 -2.92 14.04
N VAL A 21 1.10 -3.68 14.45
CA VAL A 21 0.43 -4.69 13.62
C VAL A 21 -1.07 -4.39 13.57
N LEU A 22 -1.54 -3.94 12.42
CA LEU A 22 -2.94 -3.55 12.18
C LEU A 22 -3.65 -4.51 11.21
N ASP A 23 -3.22 -5.76 11.17
CA ASP A 23 -3.74 -6.78 10.26
C ASP A 23 -5.23 -7.06 10.47
N GLY A 24 -5.94 -7.36 9.37
CA GLY A 24 -7.35 -7.73 9.38
C GLY A 24 -8.30 -6.60 9.76
N CYS A 25 -7.84 -5.35 9.74
CA CYS A 25 -8.70 -4.18 9.91
C CYS A 25 -9.40 -3.85 8.60
N GLU A 26 -10.72 -3.76 8.52
CA GLU A 26 -11.35 -3.31 7.28
C GLU A 26 -11.26 -1.77 7.17
N SER A 27 -10.44 -1.27 6.23
CA SER A 27 -10.27 0.17 5.98
C SER A 27 -9.78 0.43 4.55
N ALA A 28 -10.50 1.26 3.80
CA ALA A 28 -10.12 1.63 2.44
C ALA A 28 -8.94 2.63 2.39
N GLU A 29 -8.81 3.47 3.41
CA GLU A 29 -7.74 4.44 3.59
C GLU A 29 -7.10 4.31 4.98
N ILE A 30 -5.94 4.92 5.16
CA ILE A 30 -5.29 5.02 6.46
C ILE A 30 -6.02 6.05 7.31
N GLU A 31 -6.60 5.61 8.43
CA GLU A 31 -7.33 6.46 9.37
C GLU A 31 -6.91 6.13 10.81
N GLY A 32 -6.87 7.14 11.67
CA GLY A 32 -6.59 6.96 13.10
C GLY A 32 -5.11 6.70 13.45
N LEU A 33 -4.18 6.62 12.50
CA LEU A 33 -2.75 6.64 12.82
C LEU A 33 -2.28 8.06 13.17
N SER A 34 -1.54 8.17 14.27
CA SER A 34 -0.92 9.43 14.69
C SER A 34 0.49 9.59 14.12
N ASP A 35 0.84 10.82 13.75
CA ASP A 35 2.20 11.28 13.40
C ASP A 35 3.20 11.24 14.58
N LYS A 36 2.74 10.90 15.79
CA LYS A 36 3.59 10.72 16.97
C LYS A 36 4.41 9.43 16.98
N LEU A 37 4.20 8.55 16.00
CA LEU A 37 4.90 7.26 15.81
C LEU A 37 6.34 7.46 15.31
N VAL A 38 7.12 8.31 15.98
CA VAL A 38 8.45 8.74 15.54
C VAL A 38 9.52 7.67 15.65
N LYS A 39 9.32 6.66 16.51
CA LYS A 39 10.23 5.53 16.73
C LYS A 39 9.79 4.24 16.05
N LEU A 40 8.69 4.26 15.29
CA LEU A 40 8.17 3.08 14.66
C LEU A 40 9.17 2.55 13.62
N GLN A 41 9.58 1.30 13.76
CA GLN A 41 10.53 0.61 12.89
C GLN A 41 9.83 -0.41 11.99
N SER A 42 8.76 -1.04 12.47
CA SER A 42 7.98 -2.03 11.73
C SER A 42 6.49 -1.71 11.75
N LEU A 43 5.88 -1.69 10.57
CA LEU A 43 4.44 -1.51 10.41
C LEU A 43 3.88 -2.62 9.51
N SER A 44 2.90 -3.35 10.01
CA SER A 44 2.20 -4.40 9.26
C SER A 44 0.72 -4.06 9.16
N MET A 45 0.19 -4.06 7.94
CA MET A 45 -1.20 -3.76 7.61
C MET A 45 -1.68 -4.75 6.54
N VAL A 46 -1.69 -6.02 6.89
CA VAL A 46 -2.05 -7.12 5.98
C VAL A 46 -3.55 -7.36 5.97
N HIS A 47 -4.13 -7.59 4.78
CA HIS A 47 -5.56 -7.89 4.63
C HIS A 47 -6.46 -6.80 5.22
N VAL A 48 -6.10 -5.52 4.99
CA VAL A 48 -6.84 -4.37 5.51
C VAL A 48 -7.87 -3.85 4.49
N GLY A 49 -7.71 -4.21 3.21
CA GLY A 49 -8.55 -3.69 2.13
C GLY A 49 -8.17 -2.27 1.71
N LEU A 50 -6.93 -1.85 2.02
CA LEU A 50 -6.41 -0.53 1.63
C LEU A 50 -6.42 -0.38 0.11
N GLN A 51 -7.04 0.70 -0.36
CA GLN A 51 -7.06 1.07 -1.78
C GLN A 51 -6.05 2.19 -2.09
N SER A 52 -5.71 3.01 -1.11
CA SER A 52 -4.73 4.07 -1.22
C SER A 52 -3.98 4.27 0.10
N LEU A 53 -2.72 4.73 0.00
CA LEU A 53 -1.89 5.12 1.13
C LEU A 53 -2.00 6.62 1.46
N LYS A 54 -3.06 7.26 0.96
CA LYS A 54 -3.43 8.62 1.33
C LYS A 54 -3.62 8.69 2.85
N ASN A 55 -3.11 9.76 3.47
CA ASN A 55 -3.07 9.98 4.93
C ASN A 55 -2.07 9.12 5.71
N LEU A 56 -1.09 8.48 5.06
CA LEU A 56 0.05 7.89 5.76
C LEU A 56 0.79 9.00 6.57
N PRO A 57 0.96 8.86 7.89
CA PRO A 57 1.71 9.83 8.69
C PRO A 57 3.21 9.77 8.37
N LYS A 58 3.95 10.80 8.81
CA LYS A 58 5.42 10.80 8.71
C LYS A 58 6.02 9.81 9.69
N LEU A 59 6.76 8.83 9.18
CA LEU A 59 7.39 7.77 9.94
C LEU A 59 8.90 7.76 9.62
N PRO A 60 9.68 8.65 10.24
CA PRO A 60 11.08 8.88 9.86
C PRO A 60 12.00 7.70 10.17
N MET A 61 11.63 6.80 11.09
CA MET A 61 12.44 5.63 11.48
C MET A 61 11.92 4.29 10.94
N LEU A 62 10.86 4.32 10.12
CA LEU A 62 10.24 3.10 9.63
C LEU A 62 11.18 2.39 8.68
N SER A 63 11.57 1.18 9.04
CA SER A 63 12.49 0.34 8.27
C SER A 63 11.75 -0.78 7.53
N LYS A 64 10.61 -1.24 8.04
CA LYS A 64 9.82 -2.33 7.46
C LYS A 64 8.35 -1.95 7.34
N LEU A 65 7.78 -2.15 6.16
CA LEU A 65 6.37 -1.90 5.86
C LEU A 65 5.77 -3.09 5.11
N ASP A 66 4.79 -3.75 5.71
CA ASP A 66 4.03 -4.82 5.09
C ASP A 66 2.61 -4.37 4.75
N LEU A 67 2.29 -4.40 3.46
CA LEU A 67 1.01 -4.00 2.86
C LEU A 67 0.44 -5.15 2.03
N SER A 68 0.79 -6.39 2.36
CA SER A 68 0.33 -7.55 1.59
C SER A 68 -1.19 -7.80 1.70
N ASP A 69 -1.74 -8.44 0.67
CA ASP A 69 -3.18 -8.79 0.57
C ASP A 69 -4.12 -7.57 0.71
N ASN A 70 -3.72 -6.43 0.14
CA ASN A 70 -4.57 -5.24 0.04
C ASN A 70 -5.08 -5.03 -1.40
N SER A 71 -5.65 -3.87 -1.70
CA SER A 71 -6.15 -3.49 -3.03
C SER A 71 -5.57 -2.15 -3.47
N ILE A 72 -4.30 -1.91 -3.11
CA ILE A 72 -3.64 -0.61 -3.30
C ILE A 72 -3.55 -0.32 -4.80
N ALA A 73 -4.24 0.74 -5.24
CA ALA A 73 -4.36 1.18 -6.64
C ALA A 73 -3.56 2.47 -6.94
N GLY A 74 -2.85 3.04 -5.96
CA GLY A 74 -1.90 4.14 -6.12
C GLY A 74 -1.44 4.73 -4.77
N GLY A 75 -0.70 5.84 -4.79
CA GLY A 75 -0.30 6.56 -3.57
C GLY A 75 1.05 6.14 -2.97
N LEU A 76 1.90 5.44 -3.73
CA LEU A 76 3.25 5.06 -3.28
C LEU A 76 4.16 6.27 -3.08
N GLU A 77 3.86 7.41 -3.70
CA GLU A 77 4.55 8.67 -3.45
C GLU A 77 4.50 9.10 -1.98
N HIS A 78 3.40 8.79 -1.29
CA HIS A 78 3.29 9.09 0.14
C HIS A 78 4.21 8.22 0.98
N VAL A 79 4.50 6.98 0.57
CA VAL A 79 5.49 6.13 1.25
C VAL A 79 6.88 6.73 1.07
N ALA A 80 7.21 7.14 -0.15
CA ALA A 80 8.49 7.76 -0.47
C ALA A 80 8.72 9.07 0.28
N ASP A 81 7.70 9.90 0.40
CA ASP A 81 7.80 11.20 1.08
C ASP A 81 7.76 11.09 2.62
N ASN A 82 7.01 10.12 3.16
CA ASN A 82 6.78 10.02 4.60
C ASN A 82 7.70 9.02 5.31
N CYS A 83 8.31 8.06 4.60
CA CYS A 83 9.13 7.00 5.18
C CYS A 83 10.55 6.97 4.55
N PRO A 84 11.40 7.97 4.81
CA PRO A 84 12.70 8.11 4.13
C PRO A 84 13.69 6.97 4.42
N GLU A 85 13.60 6.33 5.59
CA GLU A 85 14.50 5.26 6.04
C GLU A 85 13.95 3.85 5.75
N LEU A 86 12.93 3.72 4.90
CA LEU A 86 12.34 2.43 4.60
C LEU A 86 13.32 1.53 3.84
N LEU A 87 13.52 0.32 4.36
CA LEU A 87 14.44 -0.68 3.80
C LEU A 87 13.69 -1.87 3.20
N HIS A 88 12.60 -2.30 3.81
CA HIS A 88 11.81 -3.45 3.36
C HIS A 88 10.37 -3.02 3.12
N LEU A 89 9.90 -3.24 1.89
CA LEU A 89 8.52 -2.98 1.50
C LEU A 89 7.91 -4.25 0.92
N ASN A 90 6.83 -4.72 1.53
CA ASN A 90 6.05 -5.85 1.02
C ASN A 90 4.71 -5.36 0.47
N LEU A 91 4.51 -5.56 -0.83
CA LEU A 91 3.29 -5.25 -1.57
C LEU A 91 2.69 -6.51 -2.20
N ALA A 92 3.02 -7.70 -1.68
CA ALA A 92 2.58 -8.97 -2.24
C ALA A 92 1.06 -9.16 -2.17
N SER A 93 0.48 -9.88 -3.13
CA SER A 93 -0.97 -10.17 -3.20
C SER A 93 -1.87 -8.94 -3.18
N ASN A 94 -1.40 -7.76 -3.60
CA ASN A 94 -2.30 -6.64 -3.83
C ASN A 94 -3.20 -6.96 -5.02
N LYS A 95 -4.48 -7.21 -4.74
CA LYS A 95 -5.47 -7.59 -5.75
C LYS A 95 -5.90 -6.33 -6.50
N TYR A 96 -5.29 -6.09 -7.66
CA TYR A 96 -5.97 -5.32 -8.70
C TYR A 96 -7.16 -6.17 -9.13
N GLY A 97 -8.36 -5.71 -8.79
CA GLY A 97 -9.58 -6.49 -8.88
C GLY A 97 -9.65 -7.39 -10.10
N ALA A 98 -9.40 -8.68 -9.91
CA ALA A 98 -9.93 -9.71 -10.79
C ALA A 98 -11.43 -9.84 -10.48
N THR A 99 -12.19 -8.77 -10.71
CA THR A 99 -13.63 -8.89 -10.92
C THR A 99 -13.79 -9.50 -12.30
N PHE A 100 -14.04 -10.80 -12.31
CA PHE A 100 -14.49 -11.50 -13.50
C PHE A 100 -15.67 -10.73 -14.11
N ALA A 101 -15.56 -10.40 -15.39
CA ALA A 101 -16.54 -9.65 -16.15
C ALA A 101 -17.96 -10.22 -16.01
N LEU A 102 -18.92 -9.36 -15.64
CA LEU A 102 -20.24 -9.42 -16.25
C LEU A 102 -20.33 -8.25 -17.22
N PHE A 103 -20.33 -8.59 -18.51
CA PHE A 103 -20.64 -7.73 -19.65
C PHE A 103 -21.76 -6.72 -19.33
N TYR A 104 -21.47 -5.43 -19.50
CA TYR A 104 -22.48 -4.40 -19.78
C TYR A 104 -22.10 -3.66 -21.07
N PRO A 105 -22.66 -4.04 -22.23
CA PRO A 105 -22.33 -3.43 -23.51
C PRO A 105 -23.22 -2.20 -23.73
N GLN A 106 -23.02 -1.12 -22.97
CA GLN A 106 -23.61 0.19 -23.32
C GLN A 106 -23.06 1.33 -22.46
N THR A 107 -21.78 1.67 -22.62
CA THR A 107 -21.29 3.03 -22.32
C THR A 107 -20.38 3.51 -23.45
N PRO A 108 -20.80 4.50 -24.25
CA PRO A 108 -19.88 5.24 -25.09
C PRO A 108 -19.11 6.22 -24.20
N PHE A 109 -17.79 6.33 -24.40
CA PHE A 109 -16.78 7.10 -23.63
C PHE A 109 -15.99 6.30 -22.57
N ASN A 110 -14.83 5.79 -23.01
CA ASN A 110 -13.49 5.86 -22.43
C ASN A 110 -13.19 5.64 -20.93
N GLU A 111 -14.12 5.24 -20.08
CA GLU A 111 -13.81 4.91 -18.67
C GLU A 111 -13.91 3.40 -18.42
N CYS A 112 -13.12 2.62 -19.16
CA CYS A 112 -12.66 1.35 -18.62
C CYS A 112 -11.50 1.70 -17.68
N ILE A 113 -11.83 2.15 -16.47
CA ILE A 113 -10.84 2.33 -15.40
C ILE A 113 -10.47 0.94 -14.89
N VAL A 114 -9.79 0.18 -15.74
CA VAL A 114 -8.88 -0.86 -15.26
C VAL A 114 -7.78 -0.07 -14.58
N PHE A 115 -7.91 0.12 -13.26
CA PHE A 115 -6.87 0.70 -12.42
C PHE A 115 -5.64 -0.20 -12.51
N ARG A 116 -4.85 0.06 -13.57
CA ARG A 116 -3.50 -0.41 -13.76
C ARG A 116 -2.68 0.23 -12.65
N ILE A 117 -2.34 -0.51 -11.61
CA ILE A 117 -0.94 -0.44 -11.21
C ILE A 117 -0.28 -1.69 -11.77
N ALA A 118 0.33 -1.50 -12.93
CA ALA A 118 1.30 -2.42 -13.52
C ALA A 118 2.12 -1.70 -14.59
N LYS A 119 2.30 -0.38 -14.48
CA LYS A 119 3.38 0.28 -15.21
C LYS A 119 4.54 0.49 -14.27
N LEU A 120 5.74 0.21 -14.76
CA LEU A 120 7.01 0.53 -14.09
C LEU A 120 7.11 2.01 -13.66
N GLU A 121 6.26 2.87 -14.25
CA GLU A 121 6.10 4.30 -13.98
C GLU A 121 5.56 4.59 -12.57
N ASP A 122 4.64 3.79 -12.02
CA ASP A 122 4.06 4.02 -10.69
C ASP A 122 5.04 3.67 -9.55
N LEU A 123 6.10 2.92 -9.86
CA LEU A 123 7.20 2.59 -8.93
C LEU A 123 8.31 3.66 -8.93
N GLU A 124 8.22 4.69 -9.80
CA GLU A 124 9.18 5.81 -9.83
C GLU A 124 9.43 6.45 -8.45
N PRO A 125 8.43 6.65 -7.58
CA PRO A 125 8.66 7.19 -6.23
C PRO A 125 9.51 6.24 -5.38
N LEU A 126 9.30 4.93 -5.49
CA LEU A 126 10.04 3.92 -4.73
C LEU A 126 11.48 3.78 -5.21
N LYS A 127 11.75 4.01 -6.51
CA LYS A 127 13.13 4.00 -7.06
C LYS A 127 14.03 5.07 -6.43
N LYS A 128 13.45 6.14 -5.87
CA LYS A 128 14.19 7.20 -5.18
C LYS A 128 14.56 6.81 -3.74
N MET A 129 13.94 5.77 -3.20
CA MET A 129 14.19 5.28 -1.85
C MET A 129 15.34 4.29 -1.82
N LYS A 130 15.99 4.14 -0.66
CA LYS A 130 17.07 3.17 -0.44
C LYS A 130 16.54 1.80 0.00
N LEU A 131 15.56 1.27 -0.73
CA LEU A 131 14.99 -0.04 -0.42
C LEU A 131 16.05 -1.13 -0.60
N ALA A 132 16.23 -1.95 0.43
CA ALA A 132 17.03 -3.17 0.38
C ALA A 132 16.23 -4.34 -0.21
N GLU A 133 14.92 -4.37 0.05
CA GLU A 133 14.04 -5.46 -0.34
C GLU A 133 12.65 -4.93 -0.73
N LEU A 134 12.15 -5.38 -1.88
CA LEU A 134 10.82 -5.07 -2.38
C LEU A 134 10.15 -6.38 -2.82
N ASP A 135 9.10 -6.77 -2.11
CA ASP A 135 8.30 -7.94 -2.45
C ASP A 135 7.04 -7.51 -3.23
N LEU A 136 6.88 -8.07 -4.44
CA LEU A 136 5.75 -7.87 -5.34
C LEU A 136 5.07 -9.19 -5.73
N PHE A 137 5.31 -10.26 -4.96
CA PHE A 137 4.82 -11.59 -5.24
C PHE A 137 3.28 -11.61 -5.35
N ASN A 138 2.74 -12.42 -6.27
CA ASN A 138 1.29 -12.57 -6.47
C ASN A 138 0.52 -11.28 -6.80
N ASN A 139 1.20 -10.24 -7.30
CA ASN A 139 0.55 -9.14 -8.01
C ASN A 139 0.34 -9.55 -9.47
N PRO A 140 -0.84 -9.29 -10.09
CA PRO A 140 -1.04 -9.52 -11.51
C PRO A 140 -0.19 -8.51 -12.30
N VAL A 141 1.09 -8.84 -12.50
CA VAL A 141 1.96 -8.12 -13.42
C VAL A 141 1.42 -8.38 -14.82
N THR A 142 0.60 -7.46 -15.33
CA THR A 142 0.38 -7.40 -16.77
C THR A 142 1.66 -6.87 -17.36
N ALA A 143 2.57 -7.78 -17.71
CA ALA A 143 3.65 -7.47 -18.63
C ALA A 143 2.99 -6.79 -19.83
N GLY A 144 3.39 -5.54 -20.10
CA GLY A 144 2.91 -4.79 -21.24
C GLY A 144 2.95 -5.72 -22.45
N SER A 145 1.79 -5.90 -23.09
CA SER A 145 1.72 -6.60 -24.36
C SER A 145 2.48 -5.76 -25.38
N ASP A 146 3.80 -5.95 -25.47
CA ASP A 146 4.48 -5.92 -26.75
C ASP A 146 3.92 -7.10 -27.54
N GLY A 147 2.88 -6.81 -28.30
CA GLY A 147 2.16 -7.75 -29.15
C GLY A 147 1.65 -6.98 -30.35
N GLU A 148 2.60 -6.63 -31.22
CA GLU A 148 2.50 -6.25 -32.63
C GLU A 148 1.13 -5.82 -33.18
N TYR A 149 1.12 -4.58 -33.69
CA TYR A 149 0.27 -4.17 -34.81
C TYR A 149 0.22 -5.25 -35.90
N ARG A 150 -0.99 -5.73 -36.22
CA ARG A 150 -1.32 -6.21 -37.57
C ARG A 150 -2.66 -5.62 -38.00
#